data_AF-A0A970A1Z5-F1
#
_entry.id   AF-A0A970A1Z5-F1
#
_cell.length_a   1.000
_cell.length_b   1.000
_cell.length_c   1.000
_cell.angle_alpha   90.00
_cell.angle_beta   90.00
_cell.angle_gamma   90.00
#
_symmetry.space_group_name_H-M   'P 1'
#
loop_
_entity.id
_entity.type
_entity.pdbx_description
1 polymer ?
#
loop_
_entity_poly.entity_id
_entity_poly.type
_entity_poly.pdbx_seq_one_letter_code
_entity_poly.pdbx_strand_id
1 'polypeptide(L)'
;MHNLKELLADSYCMAIRNHFENNITTEMENLSVEKQEIELYRQLKQYQDEKEKVMLKWANTPIEALNNLTPSKLINDMEEFQDVYDLFLYMAENTDEEIPCILTEKLRSFNDKAVSTLAELVNSRLINQNTDVVFIAAVSALGKLGPAGSVWPLIDLAYKMNEKGYELDHVEEALKNAGVCTIEPILETLEGKDMGNVEKMLLYVLATVGSSFKDDRIYSKLRLAFRTMEDKMPAVICLNAYNDGRAIPMLRGYLERNTNIERTLFYEIVGTIQNLGGRTEEFIRTF
;
A
#
# COMPACT_ATOMS: atom_id res chain seq x y z
N MET A 1 -9.36 31.13 -8.13
CA MET A 1 -8.83 29.82 -7.67
C MET A 1 -8.91 28.70 -8.70
N HIS A 2 -9.94 28.60 -9.56
CA HIS A 2 -10.03 27.54 -10.58
C HIS A 2 -8.76 27.41 -11.43
N ASN A 3 -8.24 28.54 -11.93
CA ASN A 3 -6.99 28.57 -12.71
C ASN A 3 -5.77 28.00 -11.95
N LEU A 4 -5.69 28.17 -10.62
CA LEU A 4 -4.53 27.69 -9.87
C LEU A 4 -4.50 26.16 -9.74
N LYS A 5 -5.67 25.53 -9.50
CA LYS A 5 -5.78 24.07 -9.35
C LYS A 5 -5.46 23.36 -10.65
N GLU A 6 -5.98 23.90 -11.76
CA GLU A 6 -5.70 23.44 -13.12
C GLU A 6 -4.21 23.55 -13.47
N LEU A 7 -3.60 24.73 -13.26
CA LEU A 7 -2.16 24.91 -13.53
C LEU A 7 -1.27 23.98 -12.69
N LEU A 8 -1.63 23.74 -11.43
CA LEU A 8 -0.90 22.79 -10.58
C LEU A 8 -1.05 21.35 -11.09
N ALA A 9 -2.26 20.91 -11.43
CA ALA A 9 -2.53 19.58 -11.98
C ALA A 9 -1.83 19.37 -13.33
N ASP A 10 -1.97 20.29 -14.27
CA ASP A 10 -1.37 20.20 -15.60
C ASP A 10 0.15 20.15 -15.53
N SER A 11 0.75 21.03 -14.72
CA SER A 11 2.20 21.05 -14.56
C SER A 11 2.72 19.79 -13.88
N TYR A 12 1.94 19.20 -12.97
CA TYR A 12 2.27 17.94 -12.32
C TYR A 12 2.26 16.79 -13.32
N CYS A 13 1.15 16.63 -14.05
CA CYS A 13 1.02 15.63 -15.13
C CYS A 13 2.15 15.78 -16.15
N MET A 14 2.45 17.02 -16.58
CA MET A 14 3.53 17.28 -17.53
C MET A 14 4.90 16.89 -16.98
N ALA A 15 5.17 17.10 -15.69
CA ALA A 15 6.43 16.69 -15.08
C ALA A 15 6.60 15.18 -15.05
N ILE A 16 5.54 14.43 -14.75
CA ILE A 16 5.54 12.96 -14.74
C ILE A 16 5.70 12.42 -16.17
N ARG A 17 4.89 12.90 -17.12
CA ARG A 17 4.98 12.50 -18.54
C ARG A 17 6.37 12.74 -19.13
N ASN A 18 6.95 13.93 -18.88
CA ASN A 18 8.29 14.25 -19.38
C ASN A 18 9.37 13.32 -18.84
N HIS A 19 9.20 12.76 -17.63
CA HIS A 19 10.17 11.86 -17.03
C HIS A 19 9.99 10.42 -17.51
N PHE A 20 8.75 9.92 -17.59
CA PHE A 20 8.48 8.51 -17.87
C PHE A 20 8.09 8.21 -19.32
N GLU A 21 7.34 9.09 -20.00
CA GLU A 21 6.78 8.79 -21.34
C GLU A 21 7.76 9.01 -22.50
N ASN A 22 8.79 9.84 -22.32
CA ASN A 22 9.76 10.17 -23.38
C ASN A 22 10.60 8.97 -23.89
N ASN A 23 10.46 7.78 -23.29
CA ASN A 23 11.22 6.58 -23.64
C ASN A 23 10.35 5.42 -24.20
N ILE A 24 9.03 5.57 -24.34
CA ILE A 24 8.12 4.41 -24.35
C ILE A 24 7.79 3.87 -25.75
N THR A 25 7.52 4.73 -26.74
CA THR A 25 6.63 4.29 -27.83
C THR A 25 7.30 3.72 -29.07
N THR A 26 8.58 3.96 -29.33
CA THR A 26 9.17 3.57 -30.63
C THR A 26 9.93 2.22 -30.60
N GLU A 27 10.30 1.70 -29.42
CA GLU A 27 11.16 0.51 -29.31
C GLU A 27 10.40 -0.79 -28.96
N MET A 28 9.22 -0.71 -28.30
CA MET A 28 8.50 -1.89 -27.80
C MET A 28 7.73 -2.67 -28.87
N GLU A 29 7.28 -2.01 -29.94
CA GLU A 29 6.49 -2.64 -31.02
C GLU A 29 7.28 -3.70 -31.81
N ASN A 30 8.61 -3.65 -31.76
CA ASN A 30 9.51 -4.57 -32.48
C ASN A 30 10.00 -5.75 -31.63
N LEU A 31 9.56 -5.86 -30.37
CA LEU A 31 9.99 -6.91 -29.43
C LEU A 31 9.07 -8.13 -29.45
N SER A 32 9.59 -9.30 -29.05
CA SER A 32 8.77 -10.49 -28.77
C SER A 32 7.96 -10.30 -27.49
N VAL A 33 6.85 -11.05 -27.35
CA VAL A 33 5.95 -10.98 -26.17
C VAL A 33 6.71 -11.12 -24.84
N GLU A 34 7.60 -12.11 -24.74
CA GLU A 34 8.42 -12.33 -23.52
C GLU A 34 9.32 -11.13 -23.21
N LYS A 35 9.87 -10.47 -24.23
CA LYS A 35 10.71 -9.26 -24.05
C LYS A 35 9.87 -8.04 -23.70
N GLN A 36 8.66 -7.93 -24.24
CA GLN A 36 7.71 -6.89 -23.87
C GLN A 36 7.31 -7.00 -22.41
N GLU A 37 7.06 -8.22 -21.91
CA GLU A 37 6.72 -8.47 -20.51
C GLU A 37 7.89 -8.08 -19.57
N ILE A 38 9.12 -8.52 -19.88
CA ILE A 38 10.32 -8.15 -19.11
C ILE A 38 10.51 -6.62 -19.09
N GLU A 39 10.33 -5.97 -20.23
CA GLU A 39 10.48 -4.53 -20.35
C GLU A 39 9.39 -3.78 -19.57
N LEU A 40 8.14 -4.26 -19.59
CA LEU A 40 7.05 -3.71 -18.78
C LEU A 40 7.36 -3.81 -17.28
N TYR A 41 7.84 -4.96 -16.78
CA TYR A 41 8.24 -5.09 -15.38
C TYR A 41 9.40 -4.15 -15.02
N ARG A 42 10.37 -3.98 -15.91
CA ARG A 42 11.48 -3.03 -15.73
C ARG A 42 10.96 -1.59 -15.59
N GLN A 43 10.00 -1.20 -16.44
CA GLN A 43 9.39 0.12 -16.41
C GLN A 43 8.54 0.35 -15.16
N LEU A 44 7.72 -0.62 -14.77
CA LEU A 44 6.93 -0.56 -13.54
C LEU A 44 7.84 -0.38 -12.32
N LYS A 45 8.95 -1.13 -12.27
CA LYS A 45 9.96 -0.98 -11.21
C LYS A 45 10.60 0.41 -11.22
N GLN A 46 10.99 0.90 -12.40
CA GLN A 46 11.54 2.25 -12.54
C GLN A 46 10.56 3.32 -12.05
N TYR A 47 9.29 3.21 -12.42
CA TYR A 47 8.24 4.11 -11.95
C TYR A 47 8.12 4.06 -10.42
N GLN A 48 8.07 2.87 -9.82
CA GLN A 48 8.02 2.71 -8.36
C GLN A 48 9.24 3.32 -7.64
N ASP A 49 10.46 3.16 -8.20
CA ASP A 49 11.71 3.62 -7.60
C ASP A 49 11.94 5.15 -7.75
N GLU A 50 11.35 5.77 -8.76
CA GLU A 50 11.64 7.16 -9.15
C GLU A 50 10.47 8.13 -8.95
N LYS A 51 9.20 7.68 -8.92
CA LYS A 51 8.02 8.56 -8.88
C LYS A 51 8.08 9.63 -7.79
N GLU A 52 8.48 9.26 -6.58
CA GLU A 52 8.58 10.21 -5.46
C GLU A 52 9.64 11.28 -5.70
N LYS A 53 10.76 10.92 -6.34
CA LYS A 53 11.80 11.88 -6.70
C LYS A 53 11.31 12.86 -7.76
N VAL A 54 10.52 12.38 -8.72
CA VAL A 54 9.90 13.23 -9.75
C VAL A 54 8.88 14.18 -9.11
N MET A 55 8.01 13.67 -8.24
CA MET A 55 7.05 14.49 -7.47
C MET A 55 7.76 15.58 -6.66
N LEU A 56 8.84 15.23 -5.94
CA LEU A 56 9.64 16.19 -5.16
C LEU A 56 10.35 17.22 -6.03
N LYS A 57 10.84 16.80 -7.20
CA LYS A 57 11.47 17.72 -8.17
C LYS A 57 10.44 18.70 -8.72
N TRP A 58 9.28 18.22 -9.16
CA TRP A 58 8.17 19.07 -9.61
C TRP A 58 7.79 20.08 -8.51
N ALA A 59 7.59 19.61 -7.29
CA ALA A 59 7.16 20.45 -6.18
C ALA A 59 8.12 21.62 -5.90
N ASN A 60 9.41 21.45 -6.18
CA ASN A 60 10.46 22.43 -5.87
C ASN A 60 11.06 23.12 -7.10
N THR A 61 10.51 22.90 -8.30
CA THR A 61 10.95 23.58 -9.52
C THR A 61 10.07 24.80 -9.78
N PRO A 62 10.63 26.00 -10.01
CA PRO A 62 9.86 27.17 -10.43
C PRO A 62 9.14 26.93 -11.77
N ILE A 63 7.88 27.34 -11.87
CA ILE A 63 7.07 27.15 -13.07
C ILE A 63 6.63 28.51 -13.61
N GLU A 64 6.92 28.80 -14.87
CA GLU A 64 6.62 30.08 -15.51
C GLU A 64 5.13 30.44 -15.42
N ALA A 65 4.25 29.47 -15.72
CA ALA A 65 2.80 29.62 -15.60
C ALA A 65 2.31 29.91 -14.17
N LEU A 66 3.14 29.62 -13.16
CA LEU A 66 2.90 29.92 -11.74
C LEU A 66 3.65 31.19 -11.29
N ASN A 67 3.93 32.12 -12.21
CA ASN A 67 4.72 33.33 -11.97
C ASN A 67 6.13 33.03 -11.41
N ASN A 68 6.77 31.95 -11.89
CA ASN A 68 8.06 31.45 -11.41
C ASN A 68 8.08 31.09 -9.92
N LEU A 69 6.92 30.80 -9.33
CA LEU A 69 6.82 30.19 -8.00
C LEU A 69 6.90 28.67 -8.11
N THR A 70 7.31 28.03 -7.01
CA THR A 70 7.28 26.56 -6.91
C THR A 70 5.88 26.11 -6.46
N PRO A 71 5.41 24.93 -6.91
CA PRO A 71 4.19 24.32 -6.38
C PRO A 71 4.22 24.18 -4.86
N SER A 72 5.37 23.81 -4.28
CA SER A 72 5.53 23.67 -2.84
C SER A 72 5.24 24.96 -2.08
N LYS A 73 5.71 26.11 -2.59
CA LYS A 73 5.41 27.41 -1.99
C LYS A 73 3.92 27.70 -2.06
N LEU A 74 3.31 27.55 -3.23
CA LEU A 74 1.89 27.83 -3.44
C LEU A 74 0.98 26.96 -2.56
N ILE A 75 1.27 25.67 -2.46
CA ILE A 75 0.47 24.73 -1.65
C ILE A 75 0.68 25.02 -0.16
N ASN A 76 1.90 25.32 0.28
CA ASN A 76 2.18 25.63 1.68
C ASN A 76 1.56 26.95 2.14
N ASP A 77 1.46 27.93 1.22
CA ASP A 77 0.85 29.25 1.47
C ASP A 77 -0.70 29.18 1.54
N MET A 78 -1.34 28.03 1.24
CA MET A 78 -2.79 27.87 1.41
C MET A 78 -3.15 27.81 2.90
N GLU A 79 -3.88 28.80 3.42
CA GLU A 79 -4.25 28.86 4.84
C GLU A 79 -5.55 28.08 5.12
N GLU A 80 -6.49 28.12 4.19
CA GLU A 80 -7.81 27.52 4.36
C GLU A 80 -7.81 26.03 4.00
N PHE A 81 -8.33 25.20 4.90
CA PHE A 81 -8.48 23.76 4.67
C PHE A 81 -9.24 23.46 3.37
N GLN A 82 -10.31 24.22 3.10
CA GLN A 82 -11.16 23.98 1.94
C GLN A 82 -10.39 24.15 0.63
N ASP A 83 -9.43 25.09 0.57
CA ASP A 83 -8.64 25.34 -0.62
C ASP A 83 -7.74 24.15 -0.95
N VAL A 84 -7.11 23.58 0.08
CA VAL A 84 -6.26 22.40 -0.01
C VAL A 84 -7.09 21.15 -0.35
N TYR A 85 -8.24 20.99 0.30
CA TYR A 85 -9.13 19.87 0.07
C TYR A 85 -9.73 19.88 -1.34
N ASP A 86 -10.13 21.04 -1.84
CA ASP A 86 -10.60 21.14 -3.21
C ASP A 86 -9.49 20.89 -4.24
N LEU A 87 -8.25 21.30 -3.96
CA LEU A 87 -7.11 20.97 -4.82
C LEU A 87 -6.88 19.45 -4.82
N PHE A 88 -6.99 18.81 -3.66
CA PHE A 88 -6.93 17.35 -3.54
C PHE A 88 -7.98 16.67 -4.41
N LEU A 89 -9.25 17.09 -4.33
CA LEU A 89 -10.32 16.53 -5.16
C LEU A 89 -10.05 16.77 -6.65
N TYR A 90 -9.64 17.99 -7.02
CA TYR A 90 -9.35 18.32 -8.41
C TYR A 90 -8.22 17.45 -8.97
N MET A 91 -7.13 17.27 -8.22
CA MET A 91 -6.02 16.42 -8.67
C MET A 91 -6.44 14.94 -8.71
N ALA A 92 -7.23 14.46 -7.77
CA ALA A 92 -7.73 13.08 -7.78
C ALA A 92 -8.62 12.79 -9.00
N GLU A 93 -9.34 13.79 -9.52
CA GLU A 93 -10.23 13.62 -10.68
C GLU A 93 -9.55 13.88 -12.03
N ASN A 94 -8.52 14.73 -12.06
CA ASN A 94 -7.95 15.26 -13.31
C ASN A 94 -6.48 14.84 -13.51
N THR A 95 -5.93 14.01 -12.62
CA THR A 95 -4.61 13.42 -12.79
C THR A 95 -4.73 11.91 -12.74
N ASP A 96 -4.09 11.23 -13.70
CA ASP A 96 -3.97 9.76 -13.71
C ASP A 96 -2.88 9.27 -12.74
N GLU A 97 -2.42 10.16 -11.85
CA GLU A 97 -1.23 10.00 -11.03
C GLU A 97 -1.57 10.03 -9.55
N GLU A 98 -0.71 9.45 -8.73
CA GLU A 98 -0.85 9.52 -7.30
C GLU A 98 -0.78 10.98 -6.80
N ILE A 99 -1.57 11.30 -5.77
CA ILE A 99 -1.57 12.64 -5.16
C ILE A 99 -0.16 12.99 -4.67
N PRO A 100 0.40 14.16 -5.07
CA PRO A 100 1.73 14.57 -4.66
C PRO A 100 1.91 14.59 -3.14
N CYS A 101 3.08 14.15 -2.68
CA CYS A 101 3.43 14.13 -1.25
C CYS A 101 3.21 15.48 -0.58
N ILE A 102 3.61 16.58 -1.22
CA ILE A 102 3.46 17.95 -0.69
C ILE A 102 2.00 18.33 -0.40
N LEU A 103 1.05 17.87 -1.22
CA LEU A 103 -0.38 18.14 -0.99
C LEU A 103 -0.89 17.30 0.18
N THR A 104 -0.44 16.06 0.28
CA THR A 104 -0.79 15.18 1.41
C THR A 104 -0.19 15.69 2.73
N GLU A 105 1.05 16.19 2.71
CA GLU A 105 1.70 16.84 3.85
C GLU A 105 0.96 18.10 4.27
N LYS A 106 0.50 18.89 3.29
CA LYS A 106 -0.31 20.06 3.58
C LYS A 106 -1.66 19.69 4.20
N LEU A 107 -2.36 18.67 3.69
CA LEU A 107 -3.56 18.13 4.33
C LEU A 107 -3.26 17.69 5.77
N ARG A 108 -2.13 17.00 6.00
CA ARG A 108 -1.71 16.56 7.34
C ARG A 108 -1.60 17.70 8.34
N SER A 109 -1.21 18.91 7.91
CA SER A 109 -1.11 20.07 8.79
C SER A 109 -2.44 20.49 9.44
N PHE A 110 -3.58 20.01 8.94
CA PHE A 110 -4.91 20.22 9.51
C PHE A 110 -5.36 19.12 10.48
N ASN A 111 -4.50 18.14 10.78
CA ASN A 111 -4.70 17.08 11.77
C ASN A 111 -6.07 16.38 11.62
N ASP A 112 -6.83 16.28 12.72
CA ASP A 112 -8.12 15.60 12.82
C ASP A 112 -9.12 16.03 11.73
N LYS A 113 -9.11 17.31 11.34
CA LYS A 113 -10.02 17.82 10.30
C LYS A 113 -9.77 17.14 8.95
N ALA A 114 -8.50 16.92 8.58
CA ALA A 114 -8.16 16.22 7.35
C ALA A 114 -8.54 14.74 7.43
N VAL A 115 -8.28 14.10 8.57
CA VAL A 115 -8.62 12.69 8.81
C VAL A 115 -10.13 12.49 8.73
N SER A 116 -10.92 13.31 9.44
CA SER A 116 -12.38 13.20 9.46
C SER A 116 -12.98 13.45 8.08
N THR A 117 -12.55 14.49 7.37
CA THR A 117 -13.08 14.81 6.03
C THR A 117 -12.75 13.73 5.01
N LEU A 118 -11.53 13.18 5.00
CA LEU A 118 -11.18 12.09 4.09
C LEU A 118 -11.91 10.79 4.46
N ALA A 119 -12.06 10.49 5.74
CA ALA A 119 -12.85 9.33 6.19
C ALA A 119 -14.33 9.48 5.78
N GLU A 120 -14.92 10.67 5.89
CA GLU A 120 -16.27 10.97 5.41
C GLU A 120 -16.37 10.82 3.89
N LEU A 121 -15.39 11.32 3.13
CA LEU A 121 -15.34 11.18 1.66
C LEU A 121 -15.33 9.70 1.25
N VAL A 122 -14.48 8.89 1.88
CA VAL A 122 -14.41 7.44 1.64
C VAL A 122 -15.74 6.77 1.99
N ASN A 123 -16.33 7.08 3.15
CA ASN A 123 -17.61 6.52 3.56
C ASN A 123 -18.76 6.96 2.63
N SER A 124 -18.70 8.17 2.07
CA SER A 124 -19.71 8.66 1.13
C SER A 124 -19.78 7.83 -0.15
N ARG A 125 -18.64 7.23 -0.59
CA ARG A 125 -18.63 6.29 -1.73
C ARG A 125 -19.40 4.99 -1.44
N LEU A 126 -19.46 4.57 -0.19
CA LEU A 126 -20.26 3.39 0.17
C LEU A 126 -21.76 3.63 -0.07
N ILE A 127 -22.18 4.90 -0.12
CA ILE A 127 -23.57 5.33 -0.30
C ILE A 127 -23.84 5.77 -1.76
N ASN A 128 -22.93 6.56 -2.33
CA ASN A 128 -23.02 7.09 -3.68
C ASN A 128 -21.88 6.49 -4.50
N GLN A 129 -22.12 5.92 -5.67
CA GLN A 129 -21.08 5.35 -6.56
C GLN A 129 -20.16 6.45 -7.14
N ASN A 130 -19.47 7.20 -6.29
CA ASN A 130 -18.47 8.18 -6.66
C ASN A 130 -17.35 7.49 -7.45
N THR A 131 -16.63 8.24 -8.27
CA THR A 131 -15.57 7.70 -9.13
C THR A 131 -14.52 6.95 -8.30
N ASP A 132 -14.11 5.77 -8.77
CA ASP A 132 -13.16 4.90 -8.08
C ASP A 132 -11.84 5.63 -7.76
N VAL A 133 -11.44 6.57 -8.60
CA VAL A 133 -10.18 7.34 -8.49
C VAL A 133 -10.16 8.23 -7.25
N VAL A 134 -11.24 8.96 -6.95
CA VAL A 134 -11.31 9.83 -5.77
C VAL A 134 -11.25 9.02 -4.48
N PHE A 135 -11.87 7.84 -4.48
CA PHE A 135 -11.78 6.92 -3.36
C PHE A 135 -10.37 6.39 -3.16
N ILE A 136 -9.71 5.92 -4.22
CA ILE A 136 -8.34 5.41 -4.14
C ILE A 136 -7.41 6.49 -3.62
N ALA A 137 -7.55 7.73 -4.12
CA ALA A 137 -6.78 8.89 -3.66
C ALA A 137 -7.03 9.17 -2.17
N ALA A 138 -8.28 9.10 -1.70
CA ALA A 138 -8.64 9.38 -0.32
C ALA A 138 -8.13 8.30 0.65
N VAL A 139 -8.23 7.03 0.27
CA VAL A 139 -7.69 5.89 1.04
C VAL A 139 -6.16 5.98 1.11
N SER A 140 -5.49 6.25 -0.01
CA SER A 140 -4.03 6.47 -0.04
C SER A 140 -3.61 7.64 0.85
N ALA A 141 -4.32 8.77 0.77
CA ALA A 141 -4.06 9.93 1.61
C ALA A 141 -4.24 9.60 3.11
N LEU A 142 -5.30 8.87 3.49
CA LEU A 142 -5.48 8.40 4.87
C LEU A 142 -4.30 7.54 5.32
N GLY A 143 -3.78 6.63 4.48
CA GLY A 143 -2.59 5.85 4.80
C GLY A 143 -1.37 6.72 5.10
N LYS A 144 -1.11 7.70 4.24
CA LYS A 144 -0.04 8.70 4.44
C LYS A 144 -0.27 9.60 5.66
N LEU A 145 -1.51 9.80 6.09
CA LEU A 145 -1.83 10.54 7.32
C LEU A 145 -1.58 9.72 8.59
N GLY A 146 -1.32 8.41 8.51
CA GLY A 146 -1.21 7.44 9.61
C GLY A 146 -0.99 8.00 11.03
N PRO A 147 0.14 8.69 11.28
CA PRO A 147 0.46 9.27 12.59
C PRO A 147 -0.58 10.24 13.18
N ALA A 148 -1.48 10.80 12.36
CA ALA A 148 -2.56 11.70 12.75
C ALA A 148 -3.86 10.97 13.14
N GLY A 149 -3.81 9.65 13.35
CA GLY A 149 -4.97 8.88 13.86
C GLY A 149 -5.88 8.29 12.77
N SER A 150 -5.41 8.21 11.52
CA SER A 150 -6.18 7.64 10.40
C SER A 150 -6.23 6.10 10.35
N VAL A 151 -5.46 5.42 11.22
CA VAL A 151 -5.42 3.93 11.26
C VAL A 151 -6.77 3.33 11.60
N TRP A 152 -7.47 3.83 12.63
CA TRP A 152 -8.78 3.31 13.01
C TRP A 152 -9.84 3.50 11.92
N PRO A 153 -9.96 4.68 11.27
CA PRO A 153 -10.79 4.84 10.08
C PRO A 153 -10.50 3.81 8.97
N LEU A 154 -9.24 3.47 8.72
CA LEU A 154 -8.87 2.46 7.71
C LEU A 154 -9.28 1.03 8.14
N ILE A 155 -9.11 0.68 9.42
CA ILE A 155 -9.57 -0.62 9.94
C ILE A 155 -11.10 -0.74 9.84
N ASP A 156 -11.85 0.30 10.24
CA ASP A 156 -13.31 0.33 10.11
C ASP A 156 -13.75 0.21 8.64
N LEU A 157 -13.06 0.89 7.74
CA LEU A 157 -13.28 0.77 6.29
C LEU A 157 -13.08 -0.67 5.79
N ALA A 158 -12.01 -1.35 6.23
CA ALA A 158 -11.75 -2.74 5.84
C ALA A 158 -12.94 -3.66 6.17
N TYR A 159 -13.53 -3.50 7.36
CA TYR A 159 -14.72 -4.26 7.75
C TYR A 159 -15.95 -3.93 6.93
N LYS A 160 -16.18 -2.64 6.61
CA LYS A 160 -17.29 -2.23 5.73
C LYS A 160 -17.13 -2.74 4.30
N MET A 161 -15.91 -3.05 3.89
CA MET A 161 -15.56 -3.51 2.54
C MET A 161 -15.28 -5.01 2.46
N ASN A 162 -15.56 -5.78 3.52
CA ASN A 162 -15.20 -7.20 3.60
C ASN A 162 -15.69 -8.06 2.42
N GLU A 163 -16.80 -7.68 1.76
CA GLU A 163 -17.37 -8.39 0.60
C GLU A 163 -16.88 -7.85 -0.76
N LYS A 164 -16.09 -6.77 -0.76
CA LYS A 164 -15.66 -6.03 -1.96
C LYS A 164 -14.14 -6.20 -2.13
N GLY A 165 -13.76 -7.18 -2.95
CA GLY A 165 -12.42 -7.76 -2.97
C GLY A 165 -11.28 -6.80 -3.32
N TYR A 166 -11.39 -6.04 -4.42
CA TYR A 166 -10.27 -5.20 -4.89
C TYR A 166 -10.14 -3.90 -4.06
N GLU A 167 -11.22 -3.41 -3.46
CA GLU A 167 -11.16 -2.24 -2.59
C GLU A 167 -10.37 -2.52 -1.31
N LEU A 168 -10.40 -3.77 -0.83
CA LEU A 168 -9.64 -4.18 0.35
C LEU A 168 -8.13 -4.07 0.12
N ASP A 169 -7.65 -4.29 -1.12
CA ASP A 169 -6.23 -4.14 -1.48
C ASP A 169 -5.76 -2.69 -1.29
N HIS A 170 -6.61 -1.70 -1.60
CA HIS A 170 -6.28 -0.30 -1.36
C HIS A 170 -6.21 0.04 0.13
N VAL A 171 -7.06 -0.57 0.95
CA VAL A 171 -7.04 -0.39 2.41
C VAL A 171 -5.80 -1.06 3.02
N GLU A 172 -5.46 -2.26 2.56
CA GLU A 172 -4.24 -2.96 2.95
C GLU A 172 -3.00 -2.10 2.65
N GLU A 173 -2.91 -1.56 1.44
CA GLU A 173 -1.82 -0.69 1.02
C GLU A 173 -1.74 0.59 1.86
N ALA A 174 -2.88 1.22 2.13
CA ALA A 174 -2.93 2.39 3.01
C ALA A 174 -2.44 2.08 4.44
N LEU A 175 -2.82 0.94 5.00
CA LEU A 175 -2.36 0.51 6.32
C LEU A 175 -0.84 0.22 6.33
N LYS A 176 -0.31 -0.44 5.29
CA LYS A 176 1.15 -0.64 5.16
C LYS A 176 1.89 0.70 5.09
N ASN A 177 1.35 1.67 4.34
CA ASN A 177 1.92 3.02 4.21
C ASN A 177 1.83 3.87 5.48
N ALA A 178 0.83 3.64 6.34
CA ALA A 178 0.78 4.24 7.67
C ALA A 178 1.91 3.73 8.59
N GLY A 179 2.47 2.56 8.28
CA GLY A 179 3.69 2.04 8.90
C GLY A 179 3.49 1.68 10.37
N VAL A 180 4.50 1.94 11.21
CA VAL A 180 4.57 1.44 12.60
C VAL A 180 3.40 1.85 13.49
N CYS A 181 2.69 2.95 13.19
CA CYS A 181 1.52 3.36 13.96
C CYS A 181 0.32 2.41 13.82
N THR A 182 0.37 1.46 12.87
CA THR A 182 -0.67 0.43 12.70
C THR A 182 -0.57 -0.75 13.65
N ILE A 183 0.60 -0.96 14.27
CA ILE A 183 0.89 -2.19 15.03
C ILE A 183 -0.09 -2.37 16.19
N GLU A 184 -0.20 -1.39 17.10
CA GLU A 184 -1.07 -1.51 18.27
C GLU A 184 -2.55 -1.61 17.87
N PRO A 185 -3.09 -0.74 16.99
CA PRO A 185 -4.49 -0.87 16.55
C PRO A 185 -4.81 -2.24 15.91
N ILE A 186 -3.88 -2.79 15.12
CA ILE A 186 -4.07 -4.11 14.51
C ILE A 186 -3.98 -5.23 15.54
N LEU A 187 -3.01 -5.19 16.46
CA LEU A 187 -2.91 -6.18 17.54
C LEU A 187 -4.17 -6.19 18.41
N GLU A 188 -4.69 -5.02 18.75
CA GLU A 188 -5.96 -4.86 19.47
C GLU A 188 -7.13 -5.42 18.66
N THR A 189 -7.18 -5.12 17.36
CA THR A 189 -8.26 -5.59 16.47
C THR A 189 -8.29 -7.10 16.33
N LEU A 190 -7.13 -7.75 16.32
CA LEU A 190 -6.98 -9.21 16.15
C LEU A 190 -7.16 -9.99 17.46
N GLU A 191 -7.24 -9.32 18.61
CA GLU A 191 -7.34 -10.00 19.90
C GLU A 191 -8.67 -10.76 20.03
N GLY A 192 -8.59 -12.08 20.28
CA GLY A 192 -9.76 -12.94 20.48
C GLY A 192 -10.66 -13.15 19.26
N LYS A 193 -10.27 -12.71 18.06
CA LYS A 193 -11.06 -12.91 16.83
C LYS A 193 -10.63 -14.14 16.03
N ASP A 194 -11.61 -14.73 15.35
CA ASP A 194 -11.37 -15.75 14.33
C ASP A 194 -10.74 -15.14 13.08
N MET A 195 -9.96 -15.94 12.35
CA MET A 195 -9.23 -15.48 11.16
C MET A 195 -10.14 -15.41 9.93
N GLY A 196 -10.99 -14.38 9.88
CA GLY A 196 -11.78 -13.99 8.71
C GLY A 196 -10.95 -13.33 7.61
N ASN A 197 -11.61 -12.82 6.57
CA ASN A 197 -10.94 -12.18 5.43
C ASN A 197 -10.20 -10.90 5.84
N VAL A 198 -10.86 -9.99 6.57
CA VAL A 198 -10.23 -8.77 7.11
C VAL A 198 -9.10 -9.12 8.08
N GLU A 199 -9.29 -10.08 8.99
CA GLU A 199 -8.26 -10.48 9.95
C GLU A 199 -7.00 -11.03 9.25
N LYS A 200 -7.16 -11.80 8.16
CA LYS A 200 -6.02 -12.28 7.36
C LYS A 200 -5.27 -11.11 6.71
N MET A 201 -5.99 -10.14 6.14
CA MET A 201 -5.38 -8.93 5.58
C MET A 201 -4.63 -8.15 6.66
N LEU A 202 -5.24 -7.90 7.81
CA LEU A 202 -4.62 -7.19 8.93
C LEU A 202 -3.39 -7.94 9.47
N LEU A 203 -3.44 -9.28 9.53
CA LEU A 203 -2.30 -10.11 9.91
C LEU A 203 -1.12 -9.95 8.92
N TYR A 204 -1.42 -9.84 7.63
CA TYR A 204 -0.43 -9.61 6.58
C TYR A 204 0.17 -8.21 6.64
N VAL A 205 -0.64 -7.17 6.89
CA VAL A 205 -0.14 -5.81 7.17
C VAL A 205 0.81 -5.84 8.36
N LEU A 206 0.40 -6.48 9.46
CA LEU A 206 1.20 -6.58 10.68
C LEU A 206 2.54 -7.28 10.44
N ALA A 207 2.54 -8.37 9.67
CA ALA A 207 3.75 -9.08 9.26
C ALA A 207 4.68 -8.18 8.44
N THR A 208 4.13 -7.47 7.46
CA THR A 208 4.89 -6.61 6.54
C THR A 208 5.53 -5.43 7.27
N VAL A 209 4.71 -4.67 8.01
CA VAL A 209 5.17 -3.53 8.82
C VAL A 209 6.16 -3.99 9.90
N GLY A 210 5.89 -5.13 10.53
CA GLY A 210 6.70 -5.74 11.60
C GLY A 210 8.06 -6.30 11.18
N SER A 211 8.27 -6.49 9.88
CA SER A 211 9.41 -7.25 9.34
C SER A 211 10.78 -6.63 9.67
N SER A 212 10.86 -5.33 9.94
CA SER A 212 12.14 -4.62 10.16
C SER A 212 12.63 -4.59 11.61
N PHE A 213 11.76 -4.81 12.61
CA PHE A 213 12.13 -4.71 14.04
C PHE A 213 11.80 -5.94 14.89
N LYS A 214 11.13 -6.96 14.31
CA LYS A 214 10.99 -8.31 14.88
C LYS A 214 10.31 -8.42 16.26
N ASP A 215 9.23 -7.67 16.47
CA ASP A 215 8.42 -7.72 17.71
C ASP A 215 7.86 -9.12 18.06
N ASP A 216 8.14 -9.59 19.27
CA ASP A 216 7.71 -10.91 19.77
C ASP A 216 6.19 -11.11 19.80
N ARG A 217 5.42 -10.03 20.01
CA ARG A 217 3.96 -10.07 20.01
C ARG A 217 3.44 -10.39 18.62
N ILE A 218 4.00 -9.75 17.60
CA ILE A 218 3.67 -10.00 16.19
C ILE A 218 4.01 -11.45 15.84
N TYR A 219 5.25 -11.89 16.10
CA TYR A 219 5.65 -13.27 15.82
C TYR A 219 4.75 -14.30 16.52
N SER A 220 4.37 -14.03 17.77
CA SER A 220 3.46 -14.89 18.53
C SER A 220 2.08 -15.01 17.88
N LYS A 221 1.53 -13.91 17.34
CA LYS A 221 0.26 -13.92 16.60
C LYS A 221 0.37 -14.70 15.28
N LEU A 222 1.44 -14.49 14.51
CA LEU A 222 1.68 -15.25 13.26
C LEU A 222 1.80 -16.76 13.54
N ARG A 223 2.55 -17.12 14.58
CA ARG A 223 2.70 -18.51 15.04
C ARG A 223 1.39 -19.11 15.50
N LEU A 224 0.56 -18.33 16.22
CA LEU A 224 -0.75 -18.78 16.66
C LEU A 224 -1.66 -19.05 15.46
N ALA A 225 -1.72 -18.12 14.50
CA ALA A 225 -2.49 -18.28 13.26
C ALA A 225 -2.10 -19.57 12.51
N PHE A 226 -0.79 -19.82 12.32
CA PHE A 226 -0.34 -21.07 11.70
C PHE A 226 -0.79 -22.33 12.46
N ARG A 227 -0.88 -22.27 13.80
CA ARG A 227 -1.30 -23.41 14.62
C ARG A 227 -2.80 -23.65 14.56
N THR A 228 -3.61 -22.60 14.59
CA THR A 228 -5.07 -22.70 14.80
C THR A 228 -5.88 -22.69 13.51
N MET A 229 -5.44 -22.02 12.45
CA MET A 229 -6.17 -21.96 11.19
C MET A 229 -6.25 -23.34 10.52
N GLU A 230 -7.39 -23.69 9.96
CA GLU A 230 -7.52 -24.91 9.14
C GLU A 230 -6.70 -24.78 7.84
N ASP A 231 -6.95 -23.71 7.08
CA ASP A 231 -6.14 -23.31 5.95
C ASP A 231 -4.85 -22.62 6.44
N LYS A 232 -3.70 -23.27 6.19
CA LYS A 232 -2.39 -22.78 6.63
C LYS A 232 -1.81 -21.72 5.71
N MET A 233 -2.32 -21.60 4.48
CA MET A 233 -1.71 -20.76 3.44
C MET A 233 -1.51 -19.31 3.88
N PRO A 234 -2.52 -18.59 4.43
CA PRO A 234 -2.35 -17.19 4.80
C PRO A 234 -1.29 -17.00 5.90
N ALA A 235 -1.23 -17.93 6.86
CA ALA A 235 -0.25 -17.85 7.94
C ALA A 235 1.19 -18.09 7.44
N VAL A 236 1.39 -18.96 6.45
CA VAL A 236 2.71 -19.18 5.83
C VAL A 236 3.15 -17.93 5.06
N ILE A 237 2.26 -17.32 4.27
CA ILE A 237 2.51 -16.06 3.57
C ILE A 237 2.93 -14.96 4.56
N CYS A 238 2.22 -14.83 5.69
CA CYS A 238 2.56 -13.84 6.71
C CYS A 238 3.92 -14.14 7.38
N LEU A 239 4.26 -15.40 7.64
CA LEU A 239 5.57 -15.77 8.20
C LEU A 239 6.72 -15.45 7.22
N ASN A 240 6.49 -15.66 5.92
CA ASN A 240 7.44 -15.28 4.86
C ASN A 240 7.63 -13.76 4.80
N ALA A 241 6.53 -12.99 4.77
CA ALA A 241 6.55 -11.52 4.76
C ALA A 241 7.22 -10.93 6.01
N TYR A 242 6.96 -11.51 7.19
CA TYR A 242 7.62 -11.11 8.43
C TYR A 242 9.13 -11.40 8.44
N ASN A 243 9.58 -12.33 7.59
CA ASN A 243 10.98 -12.61 7.31
C ASN A 243 11.83 -12.93 8.55
N ASP A 244 11.33 -13.79 9.44
CA ASP A 244 12.00 -14.18 10.69
C ASP A 244 12.31 -15.68 10.73
N GLY A 245 13.60 -16.01 10.78
CA GLY A 245 14.11 -17.39 10.78
C GLY A 245 13.61 -18.26 11.93
N ARG A 246 13.03 -17.68 12.99
CA ARG A 246 12.35 -18.44 14.06
C ARG A 246 11.23 -19.33 13.53
N ALA A 247 10.63 -19.02 12.38
CA ALA A 247 9.59 -19.84 11.76
C ALA A 247 10.11 -21.19 11.21
N ILE A 248 11.40 -21.30 10.87
CA ILE A 248 11.97 -22.45 10.16
C ILE A 248 11.72 -23.79 10.89
N PRO A 249 12.04 -23.94 12.20
CA PRO A 249 11.84 -25.23 12.88
C PRO A 249 10.38 -25.64 12.94
N MET A 250 9.46 -24.67 13.04
CA MET A 250 8.02 -24.94 13.08
C MET A 250 7.52 -25.44 11.71
N LEU A 251 7.89 -24.76 10.63
CA LEU A 251 7.50 -25.10 9.27
C LEU A 251 8.05 -26.47 8.86
N ARG A 252 9.34 -26.73 9.13
CA ARG A 252 9.95 -28.04 8.90
C ARG A 252 9.26 -29.15 9.67
N GLY A 253 9.02 -28.94 10.97
CA GLY A 253 8.29 -29.92 11.78
C GLY A 253 6.86 -30.17 11.27
N TYR A 254 6.22 -29.20 10.61
CA TYR A 254 4.92 -29.42 9.98
C TYR A 254 5.03 -30.35 8.77
N LEU A 255 6.03 -30.15 7.90
CA LEU A 255 6.30 -31.05 6.76
C LEU A 255 6.62 -32.49 7.22
N GLU A 256 7.41 -32.63 8.28
CA GLU A 256 7.78 -33.95 8.83
C GLU A 256 6.59 -34.74 9.39
N ARG A 257 5.60 -34.05 9.96
CA ARG A 257 4.45 -34.68 10.63
C ARG A 257 3.23 -34.87 9.73
N ASN A 258 3.16 -34.18 8.60
CA ASN A 258 2.00 -34.21 7.73
C ASN A 258 2.42 -34.70 6.34
N THR A 259 2.00 -35.92 5.98
CA THR A 259 2.33 -36.54 4.69
C THR A 259 1.31 -36.24 3.59
N ASN A 260 0.11 -35.76 3.95
CA ASN A 260 -0.97 -35.43 3.01
C ASN A 260 -1.22 -33.92 3.02
N ILE A 261 -0.27 -33.16 2.48
CA ILE A 261 -0.34 -31.70 2.35
C ILE A 261 -0.80 -31.38 0.93
N GLU A 262 -1.64 -30.35 0.76
CA GLU A 262 -1.98 -29.86 -0.56
C GLU A 262 -0.73 -29.29 -1.27
N ARG A 263 -0.60 -29.54 -2.57
CA ARG A 263 0.66 -29.32 -3.31
C ARG A 263 1.10 -27.86 -3.29
N THR A 264 0.16 -26.93 -3.42
CA THR A 264 0.45 -25.48 -3.38
C THR A 264 0.98 -25.09 -2.01
N LEU A 265 0.30 -25.52 -0.93
CA LEU A 265 0.76 -25.29 0.44
C LEU A 265 2.14 -25.90 0.71
N PHE A 266 2.42 -27.10 0.19
CA PHE A 266 3.74 -27.73 0.33
C PHE A 266 4.84 -26.86 -0.25
N TYR A 267 4.70 -26.41 -1.50
CA TYR A 267 5.71 -25.56 -2.14
C TYR A 267 5.83 -24.19 -1.50
N GLU A 268 4.73 -23.60 -1.03
CA GLU A 268 4.78 -22.33 -0.30
C GLU A 268 5.58 -22.46 1.00
N ILE A 269 5.38 -23.55 1.76
CA ILE A 269 6.16 -23.82 2.98
C ILE A 269 7.64 -24.02 2.64
N VAL A 270 7.95 -24.79 1.60
CA VAL A 270 9.33 -25.02 1.15
C VAL A 270 10.00 -23.72 0.73
N GLY A 271 9.35 -22.91 -0.10
CA GLY A 271 9.84 -21.61 -0.54
C GLY A 271 10.04 -20.65 0.62
N THR A 272 9.09 -20.61 1.56
CA THR A 272 9.21 -19.82 2.79
C THR A 272 10.43 -20.25 3.62
N ILE A 273 10.65 -21.56 3.83
CA ILE A 273 11.84 -22.03 4.56
C ILE A 273 13.12 -21.57 3.86
N GLN A 274 13.19 -21.67 2.53
CA GLN A 274 14.35 -21.25 1.74
C GLN A 274 14.60 -19.74 1.83
N ASN A 275 13.55 -18.92 1.68
CA ASN A 275 13.63 -17.46 1.81
C ASN A 275 14.16 -17.02 3.19
N LEU A 276 13.78 -17.77 4.23
CA LEU A 276 14.24 -17.54 5.60
C LEU A 276 15.68 -18.07 5.86
N GLY A 277 16.33 -18.68 4.87
CA GLY A 277 17.70 -19.21 4.96
C GLY A 277 17.79 -20.68 5.42
N GLY A 278 16.69 -21.41 5.42
CA GLY A 278 16.62 -22.83 5.78
C GLY A 278 16.84 -23.78 4.59
N ARG A 279 17.18 -25.03 4.91
CA ARG A 279 17.37 -26.12 3.94
C ARG A 279 16.12 -26.98 3.81
N THR A 280 15.85 -27.49 2.60
CA THR A 280 14.62 -28.23 2.26
C THR A 280 14.81 -29.42 1.31
N GLU A 281 16.06 -29.75 0.95
CA GLU A 281 16.38 -30.76 -0.06
C GLU A 281 15.81 -32.14 0.28
N GLU A 282 15.70 -32.45 1.57
CA GLU A 282 15.13 -33.68 2.10
C GLU A 282 13.62 -33.82 1.81
N PHE A 283 12.87 -32.72 1.72
CA PHE A 283 11.43 -32.75 1.49
C PHE A 283 11.11 -32.83 -0.01
N ILE A 284 11.88 -32.13 -0.84
CA ILE A 284 11.68 -32.06 -2.30
C ILE A 284 11.87 -33.43 -2.97
N ARG A 285 12.72 -34.28 -2.41
CA ARG A 285 12.99 -35.63 -2.96
C ARG A 285 11.87 -36.64 -2.67
N THR A 286 10.93 -36.29 -1.81
CA THR A 286 9.96 -37.24 -1.23
C THR A 286 8.51 -36.89 -1.58
N PHE A 287 8.26 -35.74 -2.19
CA PHE A 287 6.95 -35.21 -2.54
C PHE A 287 6.75 -35.18 -4.06
#